data_AF-A0A2E2ZZE6-F1
#
_entry.id   AF-A0A2E2ZZE6-F1
#
_cell.length_a   1.000
_cell.length_b   1.000
_cell.length_c   1.000
_cell.angle_alpha   90.00
_cell.angle_beta   90.00
_cell.angle_gamma   90.00
#
_symmetry.space_group_name_H-M   'P 1'
#
loop_
_entity.id
_entity.type
_entity.pdbx_description
1 polymer ?
#
loop_
_entity_poly.entity_id
_entity_poly.type
_entity_poly.pdbx_seq_one_letter_code
_entity_poly.pdbx_strand_id
1 'polypeptide(L)' 'SNGENCVVQVIEEDSGEVLYTARSINDRFQPKVYSEGKYTVKIGRDLPDMREFKSIQSSSKSAAGQIKINI' A
#
# COMPACT_ATOMS: atom_id res chain seq x y z
N SER A 1 16.13 -5.29 4.54
CA SER A 1 15.71 -5.16 3.13
C SER A 1 16.88 -4.60 2.36
N ASN A 2 17.13 -5.10 1.14
CA ASN A 2 18.33 -4.76 0.36
C ASN A 2 18.18 -3.43 -0.41
N GLY A 3 17.28 -2.51 0.01
CA GLY A 3 16.99 -1.28 -0.73
C GLY A 3 16.16 -1.49 -2.00
N GLU A 4 15.50 -2.65 -2.16
CA GLU A 4 14.74 -2.96 -3.37
C GLU A 4 13.35 -2.33 -3.37
N ASN A 5 13.21 -1.32 -4.23
CA ASN A 5 11.92 -0.73 -4.55
C ASN A 5 10.95 -1.83 -5.04
N CYS A 6 9.75 -1.86 -4.46
CA CYS A 6 8.69 -2.83 -4.75
C CYS A 6 7.56 -2.18 -5.53
N VAL A 7 6.78 -2.96 -6.26
CA VAL A 7 5.50 -2.52 -6.81
C VAL A 7 4.43 -2.58 -5.73
N VAL A 8 3.67 -1.51 -5.59
CA VAL A 8 2.58 -1.34 -4.64
C VAL A 8 1.32 -0.95 -5.39
N GLN A 9 0.22 -1.67 -5.16
CA GLN A 9 -1.09 -1.35 -5.70
C GLN A 9 -2.05 -1.02 -4.55
N VAL A 10 -2.81 0.06 -4.72
CA VAL A 10 -3.77 0.55 -3.72
C VAL A 10 -5.17 0.48 -4.30
N ILE A 11 -6.07 -0.12 -3.54
CA ILE A 11 -7.44 -0.45 -3.97
C ILE A 11 -8.40 0.07 -2.90
N GLU A 12 -9.44 0.79 -3.31
CA GLU A 12 -10.53 1.18 -2.42
C GLU A 12 -11.51 0.02 -2.28
N GLU A 13 -11.83 -0.39 -1.05
CA GLU A 13 -12.55 -1.65 -0.82
C GLU A 13 -14.05 -1.57 -1.14
N ASP A 14 -14.66 -0.39 -1.04
CA ASP A 14 -16.11 -0.22 -1.24
C ASP A 14 -16.49 -0.40 -2.71
N SER A 15 -15.77 0.25 -3.62
CA SER A 15 -15.95 0.12 -5.07
C SER A 15 -15.16 -1.04 -5.69
N GLY A 16 -14.07 -1.47 -5.04
CA GLY A 16 -13.08 -2.36 -5.64
C GLY A 16 -12.18 -1.68 -6.68
N GLU A 17 -12.21 -0.35 -6.78
CA GLU A 17 -11.42 0.41 -7.74
C GLU A 17 -9.93 0.39 -7.38
N VAL A 18 -9.09 0.12 -8.39
CA VAL A 18 -7.64 0.31 -8.29
C VAL A 18 -7.35 1.80 -8.45
N LEU A 19 -7.08 2.48 -7.33
CA LEU A 19 -6.74 3.90 -7.35
C LEU A 19 -5.44 4.17 -8.09
N TYR A 20 -4.41 3.34 -7.85
CA TYR A 20 -3.15 3.39 -8.61
C TYR A 20 -2.25 2.18 -8.32
N THR A 21 -1.23 2.04 -9.17
CA THR A 21 -0.05 1.18 -8.93
C THR A 21 1.21 2.03 -9.06
N ALA A 22 2.13 1.92 -8.10
CA ALA A 22 3.35 2.72 -8.03
C ALA A 22 4.52 1.90 -7.48
N ARG A 23 5.75 2.35 -7.74
CA ARG A 23 6.96 1.74 -7.19
C ARG A 23 7.37 2.48 -5.90
N SER A 24 7.73 1.73 -4.85
CA SER A 24 8.22 2.31 -3.59
C SER A 24 9.60 2.96 -3.77
N ILE A 25 10.01 3.78 -2.81
CA ILE A 25 11.30 4.47 -2.84
C ILE A 25 12.03 4.18 -1.53
N ASN A 26 13.26 3.68 -1.61
CA ASN A 26 14.11 3.37 -0.46
C ASN A 26 13.41 2.45 0.56
N ASP A 27 12.78 1.38 0.09
CA ASP A 27 12.03 0.41 0.91
C ASP A 27 10.86 1.00 1.72
N ARG A 28 10.40 2.20 1.38
CA ARG A 28 9.33 2.90 2.10
C ARG A 28 8.22 3.30 1.14
N PHE A 29 7.00 3.12 1.59
CA PHE A 29 5.83 3.55 0.87
C PHE A 29 4.76 4.03 1.84
N GLN A 30 4.17 5.18 1.54
CA GLN A 30 3.00 5.68 2.25
C GLN A 30 1.88 5.87 1.23
N PRO A 31 0.87 4.98 1.23
CA PRO A 31 -0.29 5.15 0.36
C PRO A 31 -0.96 6.50 0.61
N LYS A 32 -1.30 7.20 -0.48
CA LYS A 32 -2.11 8.41 -0.44
C LYS A 32 -3.49 8.05 -0.97
N VAL A 33 -4.53 8.47 -0.28
CA VAL A 33 -5.92 8.22 -0.69
C VAL A 33 -6.70 9.53 -0.62
N TYR A 34 -7.81 9.60 -1.33
CA TYR A 34 -8.56 10.85 -1.53
C TYR A 34 -9.81 10.97 -0.65
N SER A 35 -10.21 9.87 -0.01
CA SER A 35 -11.39 9.79 0.86
C SER A 35 -11.12 8.98 2.12
N GLU A 36 -11.96 9.17 3.12
CA GLU A 36 -11.98 8.27 4.27
C GLU A 36 -12.57 6.92 3.86
N GLY A 37 -11.97 5.82 4.33
CA GLY A 37 -12.46 4.49 3.98
C GLY A 37 -11.49 3.37 4.33
N LYS A 38 -11.84 2.18 3.85
CA LYS A 38 -10.99 0.99 3.93
C LYS A 38 -10.33 0.71 2.59
N TYR A 39 -9.07 0.30 2.68
CA TYR A 39 -8.24 0.07 1.51
C TYR A 39 -7.53 -1.27 1.61
N THR A 40 -7.37 -1.89 0.45
CA THR A 40 -6.45 -3.01 0.26
C THR A 40 -5.14 -2.49 -0.35
N VAL A 41 -4.02 -2.90 0.21
CA VAL A 41 -2.69 -2.62 -0.32
C VAL A 41 -2.02 -3.94 -0.70
N LYS A 42 -1.65 -4.09 -1.97
CA LYS A 42 -0.90 -5.24 -2.48
C LYS A 42 0.53 -4.83 -2.78
N ILE A 43 1.48 -5.75 -2.56
CA ILE A 43 2.90 -5.51 -2.80
C ILE A 43 3.58 -6.70 -3.46
N GLY A 44 4.67 -6.43 -4.17
CA GLY A 44 5.64 -7.45 -4.59
C GLY A 44 6.81 -6.85 -5.36
N ARG A 45 7.80 -7.67 -5.73
CA ARG A 45 9.08 -7.19 -6.28
C ARG A 45 8.90 -6.52 -7.64
N ASP A 46 8.24 -7.22 -8.56
CA ASP A 46 8.03 -6.79 -9.95
C ASP A 46 6.55 -6.59 -10.26
N LEU A 47 5.67 -7.28 -9.55
CA LEU A 47 4.21 -7.19 -9.63
C LEU A 47 3.63 -7.11 -8.20
N PRO A 48 2.40 -6.59 -8.01
CA PRO A 48 1.77 -6.49 -6.70
C PRO A 48 1.10 -7.82 -6.28
N ASP A 49 1.86 -8.91 -6.23
CA ASP A 49 1.34 -10.28 -6.13
C ASP A 49 1.88 -11.10 -4.93
N MET A 50 2.80 -10.55 -4.14
CA MET A 50 3.47 -11.28 -3.05
C MET A 50 2.72 -11.21 -1.72
N ARG A 51 2.23 -10.03 -1.33
CA ARG A 51 1.43 -9.86 -0.11
C ARG A 51 0.27 -8.91 -0.34
N GLU A 52 -0.80 -9.14 0.42
CA GLU A 52 -2.01 -8.35 0.43
C GLU A 52 -2.37 -7.98 1.87
N PHE A 53 -2.63 -6.70 2.10
CA PHE A 53 -3.09 -6.16 3.38
C PHE A 53 -4.47 -5.55 3.18
N LYS A 54 -5.49 -6.15 3.78
CA LYS A 54 -6.88 -5.73 3.64
C LYS A 54 -7.35 -4.90 4.82
N SER A 55 -8.45 -4.20 4.62
CA SER A 55 -9.17 -3.42 5.62
C SER A 55 -8.29 -2.42 6.36
N ILE A 56 -7.33 -1.82 5.65
CA ILE A 56 -6.52 -0.72 6.17
C ILE A 56 -7.39 0.52 6.20
N GLN A 57 -7.70 1.00 7.40
CA GLN A 57 -8.43 2.25 7.58
C GLN A 57 -7.52 3.44 7.23
N SER A 58 -8.01 4.37 6.41
CA SER A 58 -7.34 5.64 6.16
C SER A 58 -7.28 6.50 7.43
N SER A 59 -6.20 7.26 7.58
CA SER A 59 -6.07 8.27 8.62
C SER A 59 -5.18 9.42 8.14
N SER A 60 -5.09 10.48 8.97
CA SER A 60 -4.08 11.51 8.75
C SER A 60 -2.67 10.93 8.80
N LYS A 61 -1.72 11.61 8.14
CA LYS A 61 -0.32 11.18 8.07
C LYS A 61 0.34 11.03 9.46
N SER A 62 -0.02 11.87 10.43
CA SER A 62 0.54 11.82 11.79
C SER A 62 -0.06 10.71 12.64
N ALA A 63 -1.29 10.28 12.35
CA ALA A 63 -1.97 9.19 13.06
C ALA A 63 -1.78 7.82 12.40
N ALA A 64 -1.26 7.78 11.16
CA ALA A 64 -1.08 6.55 10.41
C ALA A 64 -0.05 5.62 11.09
N GLY A 65 -0.43 4.35 11.21
CA GLY A 65 0.46 3.28 11.69
C GLY A 65 1.53 2.90 10.68
N GLN A 66 2.39 1.95 11.06
CA GLN A 66 3.42 1.38 10.20
C GLN A 66 3.28 -0.14 10.16
N ILE A 67 3.34 -0.70 8.95
CA ILE A 67 3.43 -2.14 8.73
C ILE A 67 4.86 -2.43 8.26
N LYS A 68 5.62 -3.16 9.08
CA LYS A 68 6.92 -3.68 8.68
C LYS A 68 6.74 -4.95 7.86
N ILE A 69 7.39 -5.00 6.72
CA ILE A 69 7.27 -6.11 5.78
C ILE A 69 8.63 -6.78 5.67
N ASN A 70 8.66 -8.07 5.96
CA ASN A 70 9.80 -8.92 5.66
C ASN A 70 9.48 -9.63 4.34
N ILE A 71 10.22 -9.23 3.31
CA ILE A 71 10.17 -9.77 1.95
C ILE A 71 11.46 -10.57 1.74
#